data_AF-A0A3G6J970-F1
#
_entry.id   AF-A0A3G6J970-F1
#
_cell.length_a   1.000
_cell.length_b   1.000
_cell.length_c   1.000
_cell.angle_alpha   90.00
_cell.angle_beta   90.00
_cell.angle_gamma   90.00
#
_symmetry.space_group_name_H-M   'P 1'
#
loop_
_entity.id
_entity.type
_entity.pdbx_description
1 polymer ?
#
loop_
_entity_poly.entity_id
_entity_poly.type
_entity_poly.pdbx_seq_one_letter_code
_entity_poly.pdbx_strand_id
1 'polypeptide(L)'
;MGFFLVKTRIPGRFQRLRTGLHAFAHASGGGVLLIGFVDNTGEVIGTDLAAQWLAQRINQAVSVLVDIDVRFVCGARLLVLYVFECREPVENTSGALR
;
A
#
# COMPACT_ATOMS: atom_id res chain seq x y z
N MET A 1 3.28 16.14 9.46
CA MET A 1 2.53 14.96 8.99
C MET A 1 2.11 15.24 7.55
N GLY A 2 2.89 14.78 6.56
CA GLY A 2 2.53 14.96 5.15
C GLY A 2 1.66 13.79 4.69
N PHE A 3 0.46 14.06 4.18
CA PHE A 3 -0.44 13.01 3.69
C PHE A 3 -0.22 12.87 2.17
N PHE A 4 0.51 11.83 1.75
CA PHE A 4 0.58 11.45 0.34
C PHE A 4 -0.36 10.28 0.08
N LEU A 5 -1.41 10.56 -0.69
CA LEU A 5 -2.47 9.64 -1.11
C LEU A 5 -2.04 8.97 -2.42
N VAL A 6 -1.50 7.75 -2.35
CA VAL A 6 -1.28 6.96 -3.58
C VAL A 6 -2.49 6.06 -3.79
N LYS A 7 -3.24 6.38 -4.83
CA LYS A 7 -4.44 5.66 -5.26
C LYS A 7 -3.99 4.48 -6.14
N THR A 8 -4.31 3.24 -5.78
CA THR A 8 -4.02 2.10 -6.68
C THR A 8 -5.20 1.16 -6.83
N ARG A 9 -5.60 0.92 -8.08
CA ARG A 9 -6.52 -0.14 -8.50
C ARG A 9 -5.83 -1.50 -8.36
N ILE A 10 -6.42 -2.47 -7.65
CA ILE A 10 -5.99 -3.87 -7.73
C ILE A 10 -7.18 -4.72 -8.19
N PRO A 11 -7.11 -5.20 -9.44
CA PRO A 11 -6.98 -6.64 -9.63
C PRO A 11 -5.71 -6.97 -10.44
N GLY A 12 -4.88 -7.89 -9.92
CA GLY A 12 -3.87 -8.61 -10.72
C GLY A 12 -2.38 -8.20 -10.63
N ARG A 13 -1.94 -7.24 -9.81
CA ARG A 13 -0.50 -6.83 -9.81
C ARG A 13 0.06 -6.46 -8.43
N PHE A 14 0.44 -7.45 -7.63
CA PHE A 14 1.23 -7.27 -6.40
C PHE A 14 2.50 -6.43 -6.63
N GLN A 15 3.07 -6.45 -7.84
CA GLN A 15 4.21 -5.62 -8.23
C GLN A 15 3.98 -4.10 -8.05
N ARG A 16 2.78 -3.59 -8.36
CA ARG A 16 2.45 -2.16 -8.21
C ARG A 16 2.37 -1.75 -6.74
N LEU A 17 1.83 -2.64 -5.90
CA LEU A 17 1.81 -2.48 -4.46
C LEU A 17 3.23 -2.36 -3.90
N ARG A 18 4.13 -3.27 -4.31
CA ARG A 18 5.55 -3.23 -3.90
C ARG A 18 6.21 -1.91 -4.28
N THR A 19 6.06 -1.44 -5.52
CA THR A 19 6.63 -0.15 -5.96
C THR A 19 6.13 1.02 -5.11
N GLY A 20 4.83 1.07 -4.80
CA GLY A 20 4.27 2.09 -3.90
C GLY A 20 4.85 2.02 -2.49
N LEU A 21 4.95 0.81 -1.93
CA LEU A 21 5.53 0.59 -0.60
C LEU A 21 7.00 1.05 -0.54
N HIS A 22 7.82 0.75 -1.55
CA HIS A 22 9.21 1.22 -1.63
C HIS A 22 9.30 2.74 -1.67
N ALA A 23 8.52 3.39 -2.54
CA ALA A 23 8.53 4.83 -2.67
C ALA A 23 8.14 5.51 -1.35
N PHE A 24 7.15 4.97 -0.63
CA PHE A 24 6.72 5.52 0.64
C PHE A 24 7.67 5.27 1.81
N ALA A 25 8.27 4.08 1.86
CA ALA A 25 9.24 3.77 2.90
C ALA A 25 10.46 4.72 2.83
N HIS A 26 10.83 5.20 1.63
CA HIS A 26 11.93 6.13 1.41
C HIS A 26 11.51 7.61 1.45
N ALA A 27 10.20 7.89 1.54
CA ALA A 27 9.69 9.25 1.67
C ALA A 27 9.72 9.69 3.13
N SER A 28 10.19 10.91 3.38
CA SER A 28 10.15 11.52 4.71
C SER A 28 8.72 11.57 5.26
N GLY A 29 8.46 10.93 6.39
CA GLY A 29 7.15 10.83 7.03
C GLY A 29 6.27 9.66 6.54
N GLY A 30 6.74 8.81 5.63
CA GLY A 30 6.00 7.64 5.14
C GLY A 30 4.89 7.98 4.14
N GLY A 31 3.81 7.20 4.15
CA GLY A 31 2.65 7.48 3.28
C GLY A 31 1.44 6.60 3.52
N VAL A 32 0.37 6.86 2.76
CA VAL A 32 -0.89 6.11 2.84
C VAL A 32 -1.29 5.56 1.48
N LEU A 33 -1.62 4.26 1.44
CA LEU A 33 -2.17 3.59 0.28
C LEU A 33 -3.63 3.22 0.53
N LEU A 34 -4.51 3.55 -0.41
CA LEU A 34 -5.91 3.13 -0.37
C LEU A 34 -6.17 1.99 -1.36
N ILE A 35 -6.86 0.95 -0.89
CA ILE A 35 -7.33 -0.18 -1.71
C ILE A 35 -8.85 -0.20 -1.74
N GLY A 36 -9.39 -0.42 -2.94
CA GLY A 36 -10.83 -0.48 -3.21
C GLY A 36 -11.39 0.77 -3.90
N PHE A 37 -10.51 1.53 -4.57
CA PHE A 37 -10.89 2.65 -5.43
C PHE A 37 -10.29 2.52 -6.83
N VAL A 38 -10.94 3.18 -7.79
CA VAL A 38 -10.37 3.44 -9.11
C VAL A 38 -9.50 4.70 -9.04
N ASP A 39 -8.23 4.54 -9.41
CA ASP A 39 -7.16 5.55 -9.33
C ASP A 39 -7.57 6.93 -9.90
N ASN A 40 -7.96 6.94 -11.18
CA ASN A 40 -8.22 8.18 -11.91
C ASN A 40 -9.59 8.80 -11.64
N THR A 41 -10.60 8.00 -11.27
CA THR A 41 -11.98 8.48 -11.09
C THR A 41 -12.34 8.69 -9.62
N GLY A 42 -11.59 8.09 -8.69
CA GLY A 42 -11.95 8.05 -7.27
C GLY A 42 -13.19 7.22 -6.97
N GLU A 43 -13.67 6.45 -7.96
CA GLU A 43 -14.84 5.59 -7.79
C GLU A 43 -14.56 4.49 -6.77
N VAL A 44 -15.48 4.34 -5.82
CA VAL A 44 -15.43 3.33 -4.77
C VAL A 44 -15.92 2.00 -5.33
N ILE A 45 -15.04 1.01 -5.45
CA ILE A 45 -15.38 -0.34 -5.91
C ILE A 45 -15.43 -1.35 -4.75
N GLY A 46 -14.75 -1.05 -3.65
CA GLY A 46 -14.60 -1.97 -2.53
C GLY A 46 -13.55 -3.06 -2.72
N THR A 47 -13.32 -3.86 -1.68
CA THR A 47 -12.42 -5.01 -1.71
C THR A 47 -12.79 -6.06 -0.67
N ASP A 48 -12.71 -7.33 -1.08
CA ASP A 48 -12.84 -8.49 -0.19
C ASP A 48 -11.49 -9.00 0.35
N LEU A 49 -10.41 -8.26 0.07
CA LEU A 49 -9.07 -8.67 0.48
C LEU A 49 -8.95 -8.69 2.01
N ALA A 50 -8.45 -9.80 2.56
CA ALA A 50 -8.24 -9.91 3.99
C ALA A 50 -7.04 -9.06 4.43
N ALA A 51 -7.26 -8.15 5.39
CA ALA A 51 -6.23 -7.21 5.86
C ALA A 51 -5.02 -7.96 6.45
N GLN A 52 -5.27 -8.93 7.33
CA GLN A 52 -4.22 -9.75 7.93
C GLN A 52 -3.39 -10.53 6.90
N TRP A 53 -4.03 -11.07 5.87
CA TRP A 53 -3.34 -11.77 4.79
C TRP A 53 -2.45 -10.80 4.01
N LEU A 54 -2.96 -9.61 3.71
CA LEU A 54 -2.21 -8.59 3.00
C LEU A 54 -1.00 -8.12 3.81
N ALA A 55 -1.17 -7.85 5.10
CA ALA A 55 -0.08 -7.47 5.99
C ALA A 55 1.02 -8.55 6.03
N GLN A 56 0.65 -9.82 6.18
CA GLN A 56 1.59 -10.94 6.15
C GLN A 56 2.32 -11.04 4.81
N ARG A 57 1.60 -10.91 3.68
CA ARG A 57 2.19 -10.96 2.34
C ARG A 57 3.12 -9.80 2.06
N ILE A 58 2.80 -8.60 2.55
CA ILE A 58 3.68 -7.44 2.45
C ILE A 58 4.96 -7.69 3.23
N ASN A 59 4.86 -8.06 4.52
CA ASN A 59 6.01 -8.31 5.38
C ASN A 59 6.95 -9.39 4.81
N GLN A 60 6.40 -10.43 4.19
CA GLN A 60 7.18 -11.48 3.52
C GLN A 60 7.91 -11.02 2.26
N ALA A 61 7.35 -10.04 1.53
CA ALA A 61 7.84 -9.66 0.21
C ALA A 61 8.61 -8.34 0.17
N VAL A 62 8.41 -7.51 1.19
CA VAL A 62 8.96 -6.18 1.35
C VAL A 62 9.18 -6.02 2.86
N SER A 63 10.43 -5.90 3.30
CA SER A 63 10.80 -5.75 4.72
C SER A 63 10.41 -4.38 5.29
N VAL A 64 9.12 -4.02 5.15
CA VAL A 64 8.51 -2.75 5.56
C VAL A 64 7.35 -3.07 6.47
N LEU A 65 7.28 -2.33 7.58
CA LEU A 65 6.14 -2.38 8.48
C LEU A 65 4.99 -1.58 7.87
N VAL A 66 3.81 -2.19 7.87
CA VAL A 66 2.56 -1.55 7.44
C VAL A 66 1.49 -1.78 8.49
N ASP A 67 0.74 -0.74 8.80
CA ASP A 67 -0.52 -0.86 9.54
C ASP A 67 -1.68 -0.82 8.56
N ILE A 68 -2.70 -1.66 8.76
CA ILE A 68 -3.82 -1.78 7.81
C ILE A 68 -5.13 -1.62 8.57
N ASP A 69 -5.83 -0.53 8.25
CA ASP A 69 -7.15 -0.24 8.79
C ASP A 69 -8.25 -0.56 7.76
N VAL A 70 -9.41 -1.02 8.26
CA VAL A 70 -10.58 -1.35 7.44
C VAL A 70 -11.58 -0.21 7.54
N ARG A 71 -11.96 0.37 6.41
CA ARG A 71 -12.94 1.46 6.35
C ARG A 71 -14.11 1.08 5.46
N PHE A 72 -15.29 1.55 5.80
CA PHE A 72 -16.47 1.44 4.95
C PHE A 72 -16.82 2.83 4.42
N VAL A 73 -16.88 2.97 3.10
CA VAL A 73 -17.24 4.21 2.41
C VAL A 73 -18.28 3.88 1.36
N CYS A 74 -19.39 4.62 1.33
CA CYS A 74 -20.52 4.35 0.43
C CYS A 74 -21.02 2.89 0.49
N GLY A 75 -20.95 2.26 1.67
CA GLY A 75 -21.33 0.86 1.87
C GLY A 75 -20.30 -0.18 1.40
N ALA A 76 -19.22 0.25 0.74
CA ALA A 76 -18.16 -0.63 0.27
C ALA A 76 -16.98 -0.68 1.25
N ARG A 77 -16.38 -1.87 1.39
CA ARG A 77 -15.23 -2.12 2.26
C ARG A 77 -13.92 -1.73 1.57
N LEU A 78 -13.06 -1.02 2.29
CA LEU A 78 -11.79 -0.49 1.82
C LEU A 78 -10.68 -0.83 2.81
N LEU A 79 -9.45 -0.88 2.31
CA LEU A 79 -8.26 -0.99 3.16
C LEU A 79 -7.44 0.29 3.06
N VAL A 80 -7.07 0.83 4.22
CA VAL A 80 -6.16 1.96 4.37
C VAL A 80 -4.85 1.41 4.91
N LEU A 81 -3.80 1.48 4.12
CA LEU A 81 -2.47 0.99 4.51
C LEU A 81 -1.62 2.21 4.88
N TYR A 82 -1.18 2.26 6.12
CA TYR A 82 -0.20 3.22 6.61
C TYR A 82 1.19 2.61 6.46
N VAL A 83 2.03 3.26 5.66
CA VAL A 83 3.40 2.85 5.40
C VAL A 83 4.30 3.76 6.21
N PHE A 84 5.05 3.17 7.15
CA PHE A 84 5.99 3.91 7.97
C PHE A 84 7.28 4.19 7.18
N GLU A 85 7.92 5.32 7.46
CA GLU A 85 9.26 5.63 6.93
C GLU A 85 10.27 4.59 7.44
N CYS A 86 11.06 4.03 6.52
CA CYS A 86 12.19 3.17 6.84
C CYS A 86 13.49 3.94 6.62
N ARG A 87 14.33 3.97 7.67
CA ARG A 87 15.69 4.54 7.59
C ARG A 87 16.69 3.61 6.92
N GLU A 88 16.38 2.33 6.82
CA GLU A 88 17.20 1.32 6.15
C GLU A 88 16.74 1.13 4.69
N PRO A 89 17.67 0.90 3.75
CA PRO A 89 17.34 0.74 2.34
C PRO A 89 16.49 -0.50 2.10
N VAL A 90 15.23 -0.29 1.72
CA VAL A 90 14.30 -1.35 1.33
C VAL A 90 14.60 -1.84 -0.10
N GLU A 91 14.92 -3.12 -0.26
CA GLU A 91 15.32 -3.74 -1.55
C GLU A 91 14.24 -3.71 -2.64
N ASN A 92 14.48 -2.98 -3.73
CA ASN A 92 13.46 -2.79 -4.77
C ASN A 92 13.02 -4.08 -5.47
N THR A 93 11.88 -3.98 -6.16
CA THR A 93 11.25 -5.03 -6.96
C THR A 93 12.04 -5.49 -8.20
N SER A 94 13.22 -4.91 -8.46
CA SER A 94 14.01 -5.13 -9.68
C SER A 94 15.28 -5.94 -9.45
N GLY A 95 15.63 -6.33 -8.22
CA GLY A 95 16.87 -7.07 -7.96
C GLY A 95 18.14 -6.32 -8.42
N ALA A 96 18.06 -5.01 -8.61
CA ALA A 96 19.21 -4.19 -8.96
C ALA A 96 19.88 -3.71 -7.67
N LEU A 97 20.62 -4.63 -7.03
CA LEU A 97 21.75 -4.26 -6.20
C LEU A 97 22.91 -3.92 -7.15
N ARG A 98 23.20 -2.63 -7.36
CA ARG A 98 24.58 -2.16 -7.46
C ARG A 98 24.68 -0.65 -7.24
#